data_AF-A0A6J5W9I6-F1
#
_entry.id   AF-A0A6J5W9I6-F1
#
_cell.length_a   1.000
_cell.length_b   1.000
_cell.length_c   1.000
_cell.angle_alpha   90.00
_cell.angle_beta   90.00
_cell.angle_gamma   90.00
#
_symmetry.space_group_name_H-M   'P 1'
#
loop_
_entity.id
_entity.type
_entity.pdbx_description
1 polymer ?
#
loop_
_entity_poly.entity_id
_entity_poly.type
_entity_poly.pdbx_seq_one_letter_code
_entity_poly.pdbx_strand_id
1 'polypeptide(L)'
;MQIGNPWVDDHDGDMGVYDYLWTHALNSDETHAAIHKHCADFASDKPSDTCLKYQLRSDRECGEYNVDIYNIYAPLCRISESKSVSTGSASL
;
A
#
# COMPACT_ATOMS: atom_id res chain seq x y z
N MET A 1 21.76 -1.88 18.13
CA MET A 1 20.75 -2.47 17.22
C MET A 1 20.13 -1.32 16.43
N GLN A 2 20.04 -1.43 15.11
CA GLN A 2 19.38 -0.45 14.24
C GLN A 2 18.45 -1.22 13.29
N ILE A 3 17.21 -0.75 13.17
CA ILE A 3 16.17 -1.36 12.35
C ILE A 3 15.47 -0.22 11.61
N GLY A 4 15.43 -0.27 10.28
CA GLY A 4 14.82 0.78 9.43
C GLY A 4 13.43 0.37 8.95
N ASN A 5 12.46 1.26 9.13
CA ASN A 5 11.04 1.09 8.76
C ASN A 5 10.47 -0.33 9.01
N PRO A 6 10.64 -0.92 10.20
CA PRO A 6 10.13 -2.26 10.47
C PRO A 6 8.62 -2.29 10.62
N TRP A 7 8.05 -3.46 10.32
CA TRP A 7 6.76 -3.88 10.89
C TRP A 7 7.01 -4.44 12.29
N VAL A 8 6.43 -3.83 13.33
CA VAL A 8 6.72 -4.15 14.74
C VAL A 8 5.53 -4.83 15.42
N ASP A 9 4.32 -4.35 15.12
CA ASP A 9 3.06 -4.81 15.68
C ASP A 9 1.97 -4.61 14.62
N ASP A 10 1.04 -5.55 14.50
CA ASP A 10 0.01 -5.52 13.45
C ASP A 10 -0.99 -4.39 13.67
N HIS A 11 -1.42 -4.16 14.91
CA HIS A 11 -2.38 -3.09 15.21
C HIS A 11 -1.78 -1.71 14.93
N ASP A 12 -0.60 -1.43 15.50
CA ASP A 12 0.03 -0.11 15.33
C ASP A 12 0.56 0.09 13.90
N GLY A 13 1.01 -0.98 13.25
CA GLY A 13 1.44 -0.99 11.86
C GLY A 13 0.30 -0.62 10.91
N ASP A 14 -0.82 -1.34 10.99
CA ASP A 14 -1.98 -1.10 10.12
C ASP A 14 -2.62 0.26 10.38
N MET A 15 -2.83 0.64 11.65
CA MET A 15 -3.34 1.98 11.98
C MET A 15 -2.42 3.09 11.43
N GLY A 16 -1.11 2.91 11.57
CA GLY A 16 -0.12 3.82 11.02
C GLY A 16 -0.19 3.95 9.49
N VAL A 17 -0.49 2.86 8.77
CA VAL A 17 -0.70 2.89 7.32
C VAL A 17 -1.91 3.75 6.96
N TYR A 18 -3.06 3.55 7.60
CA TYR A 18 -4.27 4.31 7.27
C TYR A 18 -4.17 5.79 7.64
N ASP A 19 -3.52 6.12 8.76
CA ASP A 19 -3.18 7.50 9.13
C ASP A 19 -2.22 8.13 8.11
N TYR A 20 -1.21 7.39 7.65
CA TYR A 20 -0.27 7.85 6.63
C TYR A 20 -0.99 8.14 5.30
N LEU A 21 -1.83 7.22 4.83
CA LEU A 21 -2.59 7.42 3.59
C LEU A 21 -3.54 8.62 3.68
N TRP A 22 -4.23 8.80 4.81
CA TRP A 22 -5.12 9.95 5.01
C TRP A 22 -4.36 11.29 5.05
N THR A 23 -3.28 11.37 5.83
CA THR A 23 -2.47 12.60 5.95
C THR A 23 -1.75 12.99 4.66
N HIS A 24 -1.60 12.04 3.72
CA HIS A 24 -1.01 12.27 2.40
C HIS A 24 -2.07 12.38 1.28
N ALA A 25 -3.34 12.57 1.66
CA ALA A 25 -4.48 12.76 0.76
C ALA A 25 -4.76 11.59 -0.21
N LEU A 26 -4.37 10.38 0.18
CA LEU A 26 -4.64 9.14 -0.55
C LEU A 26 -5.91 8.41 -0.08
N ASN A 27 -6.45 8.79 1.09
CA ASN A 27 -7.72 8.27 1.61
C ASN A 27 -8.64 9.42 1.99
N SER A 28 -9.94 9.22 1.79
CA SER A 28 -10.97 10.18 2.20
C SER A 28 -11.20 10.19 3.71
N ASP A 29 -11.70 11.32 4.23
CA ASP A 29 -12.11 11.44 5.65
C ASP A 29 -13.10 10.34 6.06
N GLU A 30 -13.99 9.96 5.14
CA GLU A 30 -14.98 8.90 5.38
C GLU A 30 -14.31 7.53 5.54
N THR A 31 -13.35 7.20 4.66
CA THR A 31 -12.59 5.95 4.72
C THR A 31 -11.76 5.87 6.01
N HIS A 32 -11.02 6.93 6.33
CA HIS A 32 -10.19 7.02 7.54
C HIS A 32 -11.02 6.85 8.82
N ALA A 33 -12.09 7.65 8.96
CA ALA A 33 -12.97 7.57 10.13
C ALA A 33 -13.67 6.21 10.25
N ALA A 34 -14.05 5.60 9.13
CA ALA A 34 -14.69 4.30 9.13
C ALA A 34 -13.73 3.17 9.53
N ILE A 35 -12.47 3.22 9.10
CA ILE A 35 -11.44 2.25 9.50
C ILE A 35 -11.20 2.33 11.00
N HIS A 36 -10.96 3.52 11.54
CA HIS A 36 -10.75 3.72 12.99
C HIS A 36 -11.95 3.27 13.84
N LYS A 37 -13.15 3.28 13.26
CA LYS A 37 -14.38 2.87 13.94
C LYS A 37 -14.66 1.37 13.84
N HIS A 38 -14.35 0.75 12.71
CA HIS A 38 -14.82 -0.60 12.36
C HIS A 38 -13.72 -1.67 12.36
N CYS A 39 -12.45 -1.25 12.34
CA CYS A 39 -11.30 -2.13 12.43
C CYS A 39 -10.69 -2.04 13.83
N ALA A 40 -11.11 -2.95 14.71
CA ALA A 40 -10.68 -2.97 16.11
C ALA A 40 -9.50 -3.92 16.38
N ASP A 41 -9.30 -4.92 15.52
CA ASP A 41 -8.27 -5.94 15.68
C ASP A 41 -7.71 -6.31 14.30
N PHE A 42 -6.54 -5.76 13.99
CA PHE A 42 -5.83 -6.03 12.75
C PHE A 42 -4.96 -7.30 12.83
N ALA A 43 -4.64 -7.77 14.05
CA ALA A 43 -3.94 -9.03 14.25
C ALA A 43 -4.86 -10.26 14.05
N SER A 44 -6.17 -10.04 13.93
CA SER A 44 -7.13 -11.10 13.68
C SER A 44 -7.12 -11.55 12.22
N ASP A 45 -6.94 -12.85 11.98
CA ASP A 45 -7.13 -13.48 10.65
C ASP A 45 -8.58 -13.37 10.11
N LYS A 46 -9.51 -12.80 10.88
CA LYS A 46 -10.93 -12.69 10.55
C LYS A 46 -11.45 -11.28 10.79
N PRO A 47 -11.06 -10.30 9.96
CA PRO A 47 -11.62 -8.96 10.04
C PRO A 47 -13.13 -9.00 9.82
N SER A 48 -13.87 -8.08 10.44
CA SER A 48 -15.30 -7.93 10.17
C SER A 48 -15.52 -7.56 8.68
N ASP A 49 -16.64 -7.98 8.09
CA ASP A 49 -17.01 -7.61 6.72
C ASP A 49 -17.00 -6.09 6.50
N THR A 50 -17.35 -5.33 7.54
CA THR A 50 -17.33 -3.86 7.49
C THR A 50 -15.91 -3.33 7.46
N CYS A 51 -15.00 -3.87 8.29
CA CYS A 51 -13.60 -3.49 8.26
C CYS A 51 -13.00 -3.80 6.88
N LEU A 52 -13.15 -5.05 6.41
CA LEU A 52 -12.64 -5.47 5.09
C LEU A 52 -13.17 -4.58 3.95
N LYS A 53 -14.46 -4.21 3.98
CA LYS A 53 -15.03 -3.28 3.01
C LYS A 53 -14.28 -1.95 2.95
N TYR A 54 -13.91 -1.37 4.09
CA TYR A 54 -13.21 -0.09 4.13
C TYR A 54 -11.71 -0.22 3.85
N GLN A 55 -11.07 -1.34 4.19
CA GLN A 55 -9.71 -1.64 3.75
C GLN A 55 -9.64 -1.67 2.21
N LEU A 56 -10.55 -2.43 1.57
CA LEU A 56 -10.66 -2.48 0.12
C LEU A 56 -11.03 -1.14 -0.53
N ARG A 57 -11.73 -0.25 0.20
CA ARG A 57 -11.99 1.11 -0.26
C ARG A 57 -10.71 1.96 -0.19
N SER A 58 -9.95 1.85 0.90
CA SER A 58 -8.65 2.51 1.05
C SER A 58 -7.70 2.12 -0.08
N ASP A 59 -7.60 0.83 -0.43
CA ASP A 59 -6.73 0.35 -1.50
C ASP A 59 -7.08 0.99 -2.86
N ARG A 60 -8.38 1.10 -3.16
CA ARG A 60 -8.86 1.75 -4.38
C ARG A 60 -8.61 3.26 -4.38
N GLU A 61 -8.85 3.93 -3.25
CA GLU A 61 -8.62 5.38 -3.09
C GLU A 61 -7.13 5.72 -3.20
N CYS A 62 -6.25 4.88 -2.66
CA CYS A 62 -4.79 4.99 -2.78
C CYS A 62 -4.32 4.85 -4.24
N GLY A 63 -5.16 4.31 -5.12
CA GLY A 63 -4.84 4.07 -6.50
C GLY A 63 -4.18 2.70 -6.66
N GLU A 64 -4.90 1.65 -6.31
CA GLU A 64 -4.56 0.23 -6.54
C GLU A 64 -3.78 0.06 -7.86
N TYR A 65 -2.54 -0.42 -7.77
CA TYR A 65 -1.57 -0.61 -8.87
C TYR A 65 -0.98 0.65 -9.53
N ASN A 66 -1.36 1.85 -9.09
CA ASN A 66 -0.91 3.15 -9.61
C ASN A 66 -0.07 3.97 -8.62
N VAL A 67 0.10 3.49 -7.38
CA VAL A 67 0.97 4.08 -6.35
C VAL A 67 1.86 2.99 -5.75
N ASP A 68 3.14 3.30 -5.55
CA ASP A 68 4.08 2.44 -4.82
C ASP A 68 3.99 2.74 -3.32
N ILE A 69 3.51 1.79 -2.54
CA ILE A 69 3.34 1.94 -1.08
C ILE A 69 4.66 2.12 -0.34
N TYR A 70 5.79 1.71 -0.93
CA TYR A 70 7.12 1.91 -0.33
C TYR A 70 7.65 3.34 -0.56
N ASN A 71 7.14 4.04 -1.58
CA ASN A 71 7.48 5.43 -1.86
C ASN A 71 6.40 6.09 -2.74
N ILE A 72 5.40 6.71 -2.09
CA ILE A 72 4.23 7.29 -2.76
C ILE A 72 4.54 8.47 -3.69
N TYR A 73 5.77 8.99 -3.65
CA TYR A 73 6.23 10.08 -4.50
C TYR A 73 7.19 9.61 -5.60
N ALA A 74 7.59 8.34 -5.60
CA ALA A 74 8.44 7.79 -6.64
C ALA A 74 7.64 7.49 -7.93
N PRO A 75 8.28 7.61 -9.10
CA PRO A 75 7.69 7.11 -10.33
C PRO A 75 7.59 5.58 -10.29
N LEU A 76 6.51 5.03 -10.82
CA LEU A 76 6.34 3.59 -10.95
C LEU A 76 7.32 2.98 -11.95
N CYS A 77 7.87 1.80 -11.60
CA CYS A 77 8.61 0.98 -12.55
C CYS A 77 7.65 0.30 -13.53
N ARG A 78 7.54 0.84 -14.75
CA ARG A 78 6.78 0.20 -15.83
C ARG A 78 7.70 -0.73 -16.60
N ILE A 79 7.68 -2.03 -16.28
CA ILE A 79 8.32 -3.04 -17.11
C ILE A 79 7.42 -3.20 -18.34
N SER A 80 7.74 -2.53 -19.45
CA SER A 80 7.20 -2.94 -20.74
C SER A 80 7.79 -4.30 -21.10
N GLU A 81 6.99 -5.24 -21.60
CA GLU A 81 7.49 -6.46 -22.28
C GLU A 81 8.16 -6.11 -23.62
N SER A 82 9.15 -5.22 -23.59
CA SER A 82 9.90 -4.81 -24.76
C SER A 82 11.35 -4.56 -24.38
N LYS A 83 12.04 -5.63 -24.00
CA LYS A 83 13.40 -5.82 -24.49
C LYS A 83 13.37 -6.97 -25.48
N SER A 84 12.98 -6.67 -26.72
CA SER A 84 13.58 -7.37 -27.84
C SER A 84 15.08 -7.08 -27.74
N VAL A 85 15.82 -7.98 -27.11
CA VAL A 85 17.27 -8.00 -27.21
C VAL A 85 17.54 -8.20 -28.70
N SER A 86 17.86 -7.12 -29.41
CA SER A 86 18.54 -7.27 -30.68
C SER A 86 19.92 -7.81 -30.32
N THR A 87 20.10 -9.12 -30.49
CA THR A 87 21.40 -9.76 -30.49
C THR A 87 22.19 -9.16 -31.65
N GLY A 88 22.86 -8.03 -31.40
CA GLY A 88 23.93 -7.56 -32.26
C GLY A 88 25.09 -8.52 -32.06
N SER A 89 25.30 -9.42 -33.01
CA SER A 89 26.54 -10.18 -33.13
C SER A 89 27.71 -9.20 -33.19
N ALA A 90 28.46 -9.08 -32.10
CA ALA A 90 29.84 -8.62 -32.16
C ALA A 90 30.70 -9.88 -32.31
N SER A 91 31.01 -10.22 -33.56
CA SER A 91 32.19 -11.04 -33.86
C SER A 91 33.42 -10.20 -33.58
N LEU A 92 34.29 -10.67 -32.68
CA LEU A 92 35.76 -10.73 -32.78
C LEU A 92 36.32 -11.37 -31.49
#